data_AF-A0A9Q9BE52-F1
#
_entry.id   AF-A0A9Q9BE52-F1
#
_cell.length_a   1.000
_cell.length_b   1.000
_cell.length_c   1.000
_cell.angle_alpha   90.00
_cell.angle_beta   90.00
_cell.angle_gamma   90.00
#
_symmetry.space_group_name_H-M   'P 1'
#
loop_
_entity.id
_entity.type
_entity.pdbx_description
1 polymer ?
#
loop_
_entity_poly.entity_id
_entity_poly.type
_entity_poly.pdbx_seq_one_letter_code
_entity_poly.pdbx_strand_id
1 'polypeptide(L)'
;MTCIVRALFKCPCPTCGVTRAMISLLKSDIKNYCDYNIMGVPLCIATILMVLGERKNNKAYQKVSGCIFIINIVYYIYRLYSGNIP
;
A
#
# COMPACT_ATOMS: atom_id res chain seq x y z
N MET A 1 -5.67 10.81 -13.17
CA MET A 1 -4.27 11.11 -12.78
C MET A 1 -3.39 9.89 -13.05
N THR A 2 -2.70 9.93 -14.19
CA THR A 2 -1.70 8.95 -14.62
C THR A 2 -0.49 9.00 -13.67
N CYS A 3 -0.10 7.86 -13.11
CA CYS A 3 1.08 7.78 -12.26
C CYS A 3 2.33 7.88 -13.15
N ILE A 4 3.27 8.77 -12.83
CA ILE A 4 4.51 8.97 -13.61
C ILE A 4 5.28 7.64 -13.74
N VAL A 5 5.27 6.83 -12.68
CA VAL A 5 5.88 5.49 -12.68
C VAL A 5 5.20 4.57 -13.71
N ARG A 6 3.86 4.62 -13.83
CA ARG A 6 3.11 3.87 -14.84
C ARG A 6 3.38 4.39 -16.26
N ALA A 7 3.61 5.69 -16.42
CA ALA A 7 3.94 6.28 -17.71
C ALA A 7 5.35 5.88 -18.19
N LEU A 8 6.32 5.80 -17.28
CA LEU A 8 7.71 5.45 -17.62
C LEU A 8 7.93 3.94 -17.73
N PHE A 9 7.42 3.15 -16.79
CA PHE A 9 7.69 1.71 -16.73
C PHE A 9 6.58 0.85 -17.33
N LYS A 10 5.50 1.46 -17.85
CA LYS A 10 4.28 0.78 -18.33
C LYS A 10 3.66 -0.18 -17.30
N CYS A 11 4.08 -0.11 -16.04
CA CYS A 11 3.72 -1.02 -14.97
C CYS A 11 3.20 -0.20 -13.77
N PRO A 12 2.04 -0.55 -13.18
CA PRO A 12 1.57 0.09 -11.96
C PRO A 12 2.56 -0.16 -10.81
N CYS A 13 2.77 0.80 -9.93
CA CYS A 13 3.59 0.62 -8.73
C CYS A 13 2.82 -0.11 -7.61
N PRO A 14 3.49 -0.82 -6.68
CA PRO A 14 2.82 -1.52 -5.57
C PRO A 14 2.06 -0.57 -4.62
N THR A 15 2.47 0.69 -4.58
CA THR A 15 1.83 1.76 -3.81
C THR A 15 0.84 2.59 -4.64
N CYS A 16 0.59 2.23 -5.90
CA CYS A 16 -0.32 2.97 -6.75
C CYS A 16 -1.75 2.85 -6.21
N GLY A 17 -2.49 3.96 -6.24
CA GLY A 17 -3.86 4.03 -5.74
C GLY A 17 -3.99 4.15 -4.21
N VAL A 18 -2.93 4.02 -3.41
CA VAL A 18 -3.00 4.16 -1.93
C VAL A 18 -3.54 5.53 -1.52
N THR A 19 -3.05 6.61 -2.12
CA THR A 19 -3.52 7.96 -1.81
C THR A 19 -5.00 8.15 -2.13
N ARG A 20 -5.48 7.56 -3.23
CA ARG A 20 -6.91 7.61 -3.59
C ARG A 20 -7.75 6.75 -2.64
N ALA A 21 -7.26 5.56 -2.30
CA ALA A 21 -7.89 4.72 -1.31
C ALA A 21 -8.05 5.50 0.01
N MET A 22 -6.98 6.15 0.50
CA MET A 22 -7.04 6.98 1.70
C MET A 22 -8.02 8.14 1.61
N ILE A 23 -8.09 8.84 0.47
CA ILE A 23 -9.08 9.90 0.24
C ILE A 23 -10.51 9.33 0.25
N SER A 24 -10.75 8.17 -0.35
CA SER A 24 -12.05 7.48 -0.29
C SER A 24 -12.40 7.05 1.14
N LEU A 25 -11.42 6.55 1.90
CA LEU A 25 -11.58 6.22 3.31
C LEU A 25 -11.96 7.45 4.14
N LEU A 26 -11.33 8.60 3.87
CA LEU A 26 -11.65 9.88 4.52
C LEU A 26 -13.05 10.39 4.17
N LYS A 27 -13.55 10.05 2.98
CA LYS A 27 -14.93 10.31 2.55
C LYS A 27 -15.93 9.26 3.04
N SER A 28 -15.51 8.36 3.93
CA SER A 28 -16.28 7.21 4.42
C SER A 28 -16.78 6.26 3.31
N ASP A 29 -16.08 6.26 2.16
CA ASP A 29 -16.45 5.49 0.98
C ASP A 29 -15.60 4.20 0.88
N ILE A 30 -16.04 3.20 1.64
CA ILE A 30 -15.33 1.92 1.85
C ILE A 30 -15.30 1.07 0.57
N LYS A 31 -16.33 1.17 -0.28
CA LYS A 31 -16.34 0.47 -1.58
C LYS A 31 -15.20 0.93 -2.46
N ASN A 32 -15.12 2.24 -2.68
CA ASN A 32 -14.04 2.83 -3.47
C ASN A 32 -12.66 2.58 -2.86
N TYR A 33 -12.55 2.57 -1.53
CA TYR A 33 -11.30 2.22 -0.84
C TYR A 33 -10.78 0.83 -1.26
N CYS A 34 -11.64 -0.20 -1.22
CA CYS A 34 -11.30 -1.57 -1.58
C CYS A 34 -10.93 -1.69 -3.06
N ASP A 35 -11.65 -1.00 -3.94
CA ASP A 35 -11.41 -1.02 -5.39
C ASP A 35 -10.04 -0.39 -5.75
N TYR A 36 -9.67 0.70 -5.09
CA TYR A 36 -8.37 1.35 -5.33
C TYR A 36 -7.22 0.53 -4.76
N ASN A 37 -7.18 0.33 -3.44
CA ASN A 37 -6.11 -0.43 -2.79
C ASN A 37 -6.48 -0.86 -1.35
N ILE A 38 -6.91 -2.11 -1.19
CA ILE A 38 -7.21 -2.70 0.12
C ILE A 38 -5.99 -2.73 1.07
N MET A 39 -4.77 -2.72 0.52
CA MET A 39 -3.54 -2.68 1.31
C MET A 39 -3.16 -1.26 1.75
N GLY A 40 -3.94 -0.22 1.40
CA GLY A 40 -3.60 1.16 1.72
C GLY A 40 -3.49 1.43 3.22
N VAL A 41 -4.40 0.89 4.03
CA VAL A 41 -4.41 1.06 5.51
C VAL A 41 -3.26 0.27 6.14
N PRO A 42 -3.07 -1.03 5.82
CA PRO A 42 -1.90 -1.77 6.27
C PRO A 42 -0.57 -1.08 5.97
N LEU A 43 -0.41 -0.50 4.78
CA LEU A 43 0.79 0.26 4.39
C LEU A 43 1.00 1.50 5.26
N CYS A 44 -0.05 2.29 5.50
CA CYS A 44 0.05 3.45 6.40
C CYS A 44 0.37 3.05 7.84
N ILE A 45 -0.18 1.93 8.31
CA ILE A 45 0.16 1.38 9.64
C ILE A 45 1.63 0.93 9.66
N ALA A 46 2.09 0.25 8.61
CA ALA A 46 3.47 -0.22 8.50
C ALA A 46 4.48 0.93 8.53
N THR A 47 4.21 2.05 7.84
CA THR A 47 5.10 3.22 7.86
C THR A 47 5.13 3.88 9.25
N ILE A 48 3.99 4.01 9.92
CA ILE A 48 3.93 4.53 11.29
C ILE A 48 4.70 3.61 12.27
N LEU A 49 4.47 2.29 12.17
CA LEU A 49 5.17 1.30 13.00
C LEU A 49 6.68 1.30 12.76
N MET A 50 7.13 1.53 11.53
CA MET A 50 8.55 1.65 11.21
C MET A 50 9.16 2.87 11.93
N VAL A 51 8.53 4.04 11.82
CA VAL A 51 9.00 5.27 12.46
C VAL A 51 8.99 5.16 13.99
N LEU A 52 7.93 4.58 14.58
CA LEU A 52 7.85 4.34 16.03
C LEU A 52 8.86 3.27 16.50
N GLY A 53 9.10 2.26 15.67
CA GLY A 53 10.06 1.18 15.92
C GLY A 53 11.49 1.71 16.00
N GLU A 54 11.89 2.57 15.07
CA GLU A 54 13.17 3.29 15.10
C GLU A 54 13.29 4.13 16.38
N ARG A 55 12.26 4.93 16.69
CA ARG A 55 12.29 5.83 17.85
C ARG A 55 12.39 5.09 19.19
N LYS A 56 11.72 3.94 19.31
CA LYS A 56 11.72 3.11 20.53
C LYS A 56 12.82 2.03 20.52
N ASN A 57 13.62 1.95 19.45
CA ASN A 57 14.61 0.90 19.17
C ASN A 57 14.06 -0.52 19.40
N ASN A 58 12.77 -0.73 19.08
CA ASN A 58 12.10 -2.00 19.32
C ASN A 58 12.03 -2.80 18.02
N LYS A 59 12.86 -3.84 17.94
CA LYS A 59 12.99 -4.74 16.80
C LYS A 59 11.69 -5.47 16.45
N ALA A 60 10.75 -5.60 17.39
CA ALA A 60 9.45 -6.22 17.10
C ALA A 60 8.63 -5.39 16.11
N TYR A 61 8.57 -4.07 16.27
CA TYR A 61 7.82 -3.19 15.36
C TYR A 61 8.46 -3.13 13.97
N GLN A 62 9.79 -3.14 13.90
CA GLN A 62 10.52 -3.23 12.63
C GLN A 62 10.21 -4.54 11.90
N LYS A 63 10.21 -5.68 12.60
CA LYS A 63 9.83 -6.98 12.01
C LYS A 63 8.39 -6.98 11.51
N VAL A 64 7.44 -6.47 12.30
CA VAL A 64 6.02 -6.40 11.89
C VAL A 64 5.83 -5.51 10.67
N SER A 65 6.45 -4.32 10.65
CA SER A 65 6.42 -3.42 9.49
C SER A 65 6.99 -4.10 8.24
N GLY A 66 8.15 -4.75 8.36
CA GLY A 66 8.76 -5.51 7.26
C GLY A 66 7.84 -6.62 6.73
N CYS A 67 7.19 -7.38 7.61
CA CYS A 67 6.22 -8.40 7.20
C CYS A 67 5.06 -7.81 6.39
N ILE A 68 4.52 -6.66 6.79
CA ILE A 68 3.41 -6.02 6.06
C ILE A 68 3.86 -5.57 4.66
N PHE A 69 5.07 -5.02 4.52
CA PHE A 69 5.63 -4.67 3.21
C PHE A 69 5.82 -5.90 2.31
N ILE A 70 6.31 -7.02 2.86
CA ILE A 70 6.45 -8.27 2.12
C ILE A 70 5.08 -8.78 1.63
N ILE A 71 4.07 -8.80 2.50
CA ILE A 71 2.71 -9.20 2.12
C ILE A 71 2.16 -8.26 1.04
N ASN A 72 2.44 -6.96 1.10
CA ASN A 72 2.04 -6.01 0.07
C ASN A 72 2.67 -6.32 -1.29
N ILE A 73 3.96 -6.68 -1.31
CA ILE A 73 4.64 -7.10 -2.55
C ILE A 73 4.00 -8.37 -3.12
N VAL A 74 3.72 -9.37 -2.27
CA VAL A 74 3.07 -10.63 -2.71
C VAL A 74 1.68 -10.35 -3.27
N TYR A 75 0.88 -9.51 -2.60
CA TYR A 75 -0.44 -9.10 -3.08
C TYR A 75 -0.36 -8.33 -4.39
N TYR A 76 0.63 -7.45 -4.53
CA TYR A 76 0.88 -6.72 -5.77
C TYR A 76 1.23 -7.66 -6.93
N ILE A 77 2.09 -8.66 -6.71
CA ILE A 77 2.42 -9.68 -7.71
C ILE A 77 1.16 -10.44 -8.13
N TYR A 78 0.33 -10.88 -7.19
CA TYR A 78 -0.94 -11.54 -7.48
C TYR A 78 -1.87 -10.65 -8.32
N ARG A 79 -2.00 -9.37 -7.95
CA ARG A 79 -2.81 -8.39 -8.70
C ARG A 79 -2.27 -8.15 -10.11
N LEU A 80 -0.95 -8.17 -10.29
CA LEU A 80 -0.30 -8.03 -11.59
C LEU A 80 -0.59 -9.24 -12.50
N TYR A 81 -0.49 -10.47 -11.96
CA TYR A 81 -0.86 -11.68 -12.70
C TYR A 81 -2.34 -11.72 -13.08
N SER A 82 -3.22 -11.21 -12.21
CA SER A 82 -4.66 -11.20 -12.46
C SER A 82 -5.10 -10.12 -13.48
N GLY A 83 -4.19 -9.26 -13.96
CA GLY A 83 -4.50 -8.17 -14.91
C GLY A 83 -5.48 -7.12 -14.38
N ASN A 84 -5.82 -7.16 -13.08
CA ASN A 84 -6.86 -6.34 -12.45
C ASN A 84 -6.28 -5.00 -11.98
N ILE A 85 -5.80 -4.25 -12.97
CA ILE A 85 -5.10 -2.98 -12.80
C ILE A 85 -6.00 -1.87 -13.35
N PRO A 86 -6.58 -1.00 -12.51
CA PRO A 86 -7.16 0.26 -12.98
C PRO A 86 -6.06 1.20 -13.54
#